data_AF-A0A973GLJ8-F1
#
_entry.id   AF-A0A973GLJ8-F1
#
_cell.length_a   1.000
_cell.length_b   1.000
_cell.length_c   1.000
_cell.angle_alpha   90.00
_cell.angle_beta   90.00
_cell.angle_gamma   90.00
#
_symmetry.space_group_name_H-M   'P 1'
#
loop_
_entity.id
_entity.type
_entity.pdbx_description
1 polymer ?
#
loop_
_entity_poly.entity_id
_entity_poly.type
_entity_poly.pdbx_seq_one_letter_code
_entity_poly.pdbx_strand_id
1 'polypeptide(L)'
;MTKPVKREYFTRGRGFLSSTGPQARFILFLIFLLIAYTFLIMIFRKLAKIVDLPVFIPIALTALVAFIGIAGTLYSHRFVGPMVRIRKALEQVARGDCAVTLRLRDSDDPMLKDLVRTIGSLCEHSRHAHRSVREAAHGLFTDLAALEESIAKGVQGDSLEKQLAAVHQRQAALEKAIQSLGT
;
A
#
# COMPACT_ATOMS: atom_id res chain seq x y z
N MET A 1 -23.62 19.89 30.79
CA MET A 1 -23.34 20.42 29.43
C MET A 1 -21.89 20.90 29.36
N THR A 2 -20.97 20.02 28.97
CA THR A 2 -19.55 20.32 28.80
C THR A 2 -19.32 20.80 27.37
N LYS A 3 -18.87 22.04 27.20
CA LYS A 3 -18.56 22.63 25.89
C LYS A 3 -17.41 21.86 25.23
N PRO A 4 -17.47 21.53 23.93
CA PRO A 4 -16.38 20.86 23.24
C PRO A 4 -15.21 21.83 23.03
N VAL A 5 -14.04 21.47 23.55
CA VAL A 5 -12.77 22.17 23.32
C VAL A 5 -12.39 21.99 21.85
N LYS A 6 -12.45 23.09 21.09
CA LYS A 6 -12.03 23.17 19.69
C LYS A 6 -10.50 23.07 19.65
N ARG A 7 -9.97 21.87 19.41
CA ARG A 7 -8.53 21.69 19.16
C ARG A 7 -8.21 22.29 17.79
N GLU A 8 -7.59 23.47 17.78
CA GLU A 8 -6.97 24.02 16.59
C GLU A 8 -5.80 23.11 16.20
N TYR A 9 -5.99 22.37 15.10
CA TYR A 9 -4.90 21.67 14.45
C TYR A 9 -3.95 22.71 13.90
N PHE A 10 -2.83 22.91 14.60
CA PHE A 10 -1.70 23.70 14.14
C PHE A 10 -1.16 23.06 12.84
N THR A 11 -1.66 23.55 11.70
CA THR A 11 -1.17 23.20 10.37
C THR A 11 0.21 23.83 10.21
N ARG A 12 1.23 23.10 10.68
CA ARG A 12 2.64 23.42 10.50
C ARG A 12 2.87 23.70 9.00
N GLY A 13 3.21 24.94 8.68
CA GLY A 13 3.29 25.46 7.32
C GLY A 13 4.01 24.49 6.37
N ARG A 14 3.30 24.09 5.31
CA ARG A 14 3.86 23.35 4.18
C ARG A 14 4.89 24.25 3.49
N GLY A 15 6.15 24.13 3.86
CA GLY A 15 7.26 24.70 3.11
C GLY A 15 7.24 24.16 1.67
N PHE A 16 7.68 24.98 0.72
CA PHE A 16 7.75 24.69 -0.73
C PHE A 16 8.38 23.33 -1.10
N LEU A 17 9.18 22.74 -0.21
CA LEU A 17 9.83 21.41 -0.35
C LEU A 17 8.91 20.21 -0.04
N SER A 18 7.72 20.44 0.52
CA SER A 18 6.78 19.37 0.92
C SER A 18 5.74 19.04 -0.14
N SER A 19 5.50 19.93 -1.12
CA SER A 19 4.58 19.71 -2.25
C SER A 19 5.25 19.20 -3.51
N THR A 20 6.58 19.16 -3.56
CA THR A 20 7.32 18.64 -4.72
C THR A 20 7.25 17.12 -4.71
N GLY A 21 6.58 16.55 -5.72
CA GLY A 21 6.36 15.11 -5.87
C GLY A 21 7.66 14.30 -5.95
N PRO A 22 7.58 12.95 -5.98
CA PRO A 22 8.75 12.06 -6.04
C PRO A 22 9.71 12.44 -7.16
N GLN A 23 9.16 12.77 -8.33
CA GLN A 23 9.90 13.20 -9.51
C GLN A 23 10.70 14.48 -9.26
N ALA A 24 10.14 15.45 -8.56
CA ALA A 24 10.84 16.71 -8.29
C ALA A 24 11.95 16.55 -7.23
N ARG A 25 11.76 15.66 -6.25
CA ARG A 25 12.83 15.30 -5.29
C ARG A 25 13.97 14.56 -5.98
N PHE A 26 13.65 13.69 -6.93
CA PHE A 26 14.64 13.03 -7.76
C PHE A 26 15.38 14.02 -8.67
N ILE A 27 14.67 14.96 -9.29
CA ILE A 27 15.27 16.05 -10.10
C ILE A 27 16.19 16.92 -9.23
N LEU A 28 15.75 17.34 -8.03
CA LEU A 28 16.59 18.10 -7.10
C LEU A 28 17.81 17.31 -6.65
N PHE A 29 17.66 16.02 -6.37
CA PHE A 29 18.77 15.13 -6.07
C PHE A 29 19.74 15.05 -7.24
N LEU A 30 19.24 14.94 -8.48
CA LEU A 30 20.07 14.85 -9.68
C LEU A 30 20.78 16.18 -9.99
N ILE A 31 20.13 17.31 -9.74
CA ILE A 31 20.75 18.64 -9.80
C ILE A 31 21.85 18.77 -8.73
N PHE A 32 21.57 18.38 -7.49
CA PHE A 32 22.56 18.39 -6.42
C PHE A 32 23.75 17.47 -6.74
N LEU A 33 23.47 16.28 -7.27
CA LEU A 33 24.45 15.30 -7.74
C LEU A 33 25.33 15.90 -8.85
N LEU A 34 24.71 16.60 -9.81
CA LEU A 34 25.41 17.27 -10.91
C LEU A 34 26.30 18.42 -10.40
N ILE A 35 25.80 19.22 -9.45
CA ILE A 35 26.57 20.30 -8.81
C ILE A 35 27.76 19.71 -8.05
N ALA A 36 27.55 18.67 -7.25
CA ALA A 36 28.60 18.00 -6.50
C ALA A 36 29.66 17.39 -7.44
N TYR A 37 29.24 16.75 -8.54
CA TYR A 37 30.15 16.24 -9.57
C TYR A 37 30.93 17.36 -10.26
N THR A 38 30.28 18.47 -10.58
CA THR A 38 30.93 19.65 -11.17
C THR A 38 31.96 20.24 -10.22
N PHE A 39 31.65 20.32 -8.93
CA PHE A 39 32.56 20.77 -7.89
C PHE A 39 33.76 19.82 -7.75
N LEU A 40 33.52 18.51 -7.79
CA LEU A 40 34.54 17.47 -7.79
C LEU A 40 35.49 17.66 -8.99
N ILE A 41 34.96 17.81 -10.21
CA ILE A 41 35.77 18.10 -11.41
C ILE A 41 36.56 19.40 -11.23
N MET A 42 35.98 20.43 -10.62
CA MET A 42 36.67 21.71 -10.44
C MET A 42 37.89 21.58 -9.52
N ILE A 43 37.78 20.78 -8.44
CA ILE A 43 38.90 20.40 -7.58
C ILE A 43 39.94 19.59 -8.39
N PHE A 44 39.49 18.56 -9.10
CA PHE A 44 40.36 17.71 -9.89
C PHE A 44 41.10 18.50 -11.00
N ARG A 45 40.45 19.46 -11.67
CA ARG A 45 41.09 20.33 -12.67
C ARG A 45 42.20 21.20 -12.07
N LYS A 46 42.02 21.68 -10.83
CA LYS A 46 43.10 22.39 -10.12
C LYS A 46 44.27 21.46 -9.81
N LEU A 47 44.00 20.21 -9.40
CA LEU A 47 45.04 19.20 -9.20
C LEU A 47 45.72 18.78 -10.52
N ALA A 48 45.00 18.72 -11.63
CA ALA A 48 45.52 18.36 -12.96
C ALA A 48 46.48 19.40 -13.54
N LYS A 49 46.50 20.63 -13.00
CA LYS A 49 47.55 21.60 -13.35
C LYS A 49 48.85 21.33 -12.61
N ILE A 50 48.79 20.54 -11.55
CA ILE A 50 49.92 20.13 -10.70
C ILE A 50 50.42 18.74 -11.10
N VAL A 51 49.54 17.90 -11.68
CA VAL A 51 49.78 16.50 -12.07
C VAL A 51 49.64 16.36 -13.58
N ASP A 52 50.54 15.64 -14.25
CA ASP A 52 50.53 15.46 -15.70
C ASP A 52 49.18 14.95 -16.26
N LEU A 53 48.76 15.53 -17.39
CA LEU A 53 47.50 15.27 -18.11
C LEU A 53 47.13 13.78 -18.32
N PRO A 54 48.05 12.84 -18.65
CA PRO A 54 47.72 11.42 -18.82
C PRO A 54 47.20 10.73 -17.56
N VAL A 55 47.55 11.22 -16.36
CA VAL A 55 47.11 10.62 -15.08
C VAL A 55 45.73 11.13 -14.65
N PHE A 56 45.31 12.28 -15.17
CA PHE A 56 44.04 12.92 -14.80
C PHE A 56 42.79 12.15 -15.25
N ILE A 57 42.77 11.68 -16.50
CA ILE A 57 41.62 11.00 -17.10
C ILE A 57 41.19 9.75 -16.30
N PRO A 58 42.09 8.80 -15.96
CA PRO A 58 41.69 7.63 -15.19
C PRO A 58 41.18 7.99 -13.79
N ILE A 59 41.79 8.96 -13.11
CA ILE A 59 41.35 9.39 -11.77
C ILE A 59 39.94 9.98 -11.81
N ALA A 60 39.65 10.85 -12.78
CA ALA A 60 38.33 11.46 -12.93
C ALA A 60 37.25 10.40 -13.23
N LEU A 61 37.57 9.42 -14.07
CA LEU A 61 36.66 8.32 -14.41
C LEU A 61 36.38 7.44 -13.18
N THR A 62 37.42 7.05 -12.42
CA THR A 62 37.26 6.26 -11.20
C THR A 62 36.43 7.01 -10.15
N ALA A 63 36.67 8.32 -10.00
CA ALA A 63 35.91 9.14 -9.06
C ALA A 63 34.43 9.26 -9.45
N LEU A 64 34.12 9.38 -10.75
CA LEU A 64 32.74 9.37 -11.25
C LEU A 64 32.05 8.03 -10.96
N VAL A 65 32.70 6.91 -11.25
CA VAL A 65 32.13 5.58 -10.98
C VAL A 65 31.89 5.37 -9.49
N ALA A 66 32.86 5.72 -8.64
CA ALA A 66 32.71 5.66 -7.19
C ALA A 66 31.57 6.55 -6.69
N PHE A 67 31.45 7.75 -7.23
CA PHE A 67 30.39 8.69 -6.87
C PHE A 67 29.00 8.18 -7.26
N ILE A 68 28.83 7.67 -8.49
CA ILE A 68 27.57 7.04 -8.93
C ILE A 68 27.23 5.84 -8.04
N GLY A 69 28.23 5.00 -7.72
CA GLY A 69 28.04 3.86 -6.83
C GLY A 69 27.54 4.27 -5.46
N ILE A 70 28.22 5.21 -4.80
CA ILE A 70 27.85 5.69 -3.45
C ILE A 70 26.46 6.35 -3.47
N ALA A 71 26.22 7.25 -4.42
CA ALA A 71 24.94 7.95 -4.54
C ALA A 71 23.79 6.97 -4.81
N GLY A 72 24.00 5.99 -5.69
CA GLY A 72 23.04 4.95 -6.01
C GLY A 72 22.71 4.06 -4.81
N THR A 73 23.73 3.60 -4.07
CA THR A 73 23.54 2.78 -2.87
C THR A 73 22.80 3.54 -1.78
N LEU A 74 23.17 4.80 -1.51
CA LEU A 74 22.50 5.63 -0.50
C LEU A 74 21.02 5.87 -0.85
N TYR A 75 20.72 6.14 -2.13
CA TYR A 75 19.35 6.30 -2.57
C TYR A 75 18.57 4.99 -2.46
N SER A 76 19.16 3.86 -2.87
CA SER A 76 18.54 2.53 -2.80
C SER A 76 18.13 2.15 -1.38
N HIS A 77 18.97 2.42 -0.37
CA HIS A 77 18.66 2.14 1.04
C HIS A 77 17.38 2.83 1.54
N ARG A 78 17.02 3.99 0.98
CA ARG A 78 15.79 4.70 1.35
C ARG A 78 14.52 3.98 0.88
N PHE A 79 14.59 3.19 -0.19
CA PHE A 79 13.46 2.43 -0.74
C PHE A 79 13.35 1.04 -0.15
N VAL A 80 14.48 0.39 0.15
CA VAL A 80 14.52 -1.00 0.63
C VAL A 80 13.70 -1.16 1.91
N GLY A 81 13.82 -0.24 2.88
CA GLY A 81 13.10 -0.34 4.16
C GLY A 81 11.57 -0.37 3.99
N PRO A 82 10.96 0.66 3.36
CA PRO A 82 9.54 0.67 3.03
C PRO A 82 9.09 -0.53 2.19
N MET A 83 9.86 -0.93 1.18
CA MET A 83 9.55 -2.07 0.31
C MET A 83 9.49 -3.39 1.08
N VAL A 84 10.42 -3.62 2.01
CA VAL A 84 10.41 -4.82 2.87
C VAL A 84 9.18 -4.84 3.78
N ARG A 85 8.76 -3.67 4.30
CA ARG A 85 7.52 -3.57 5.09
C ARG A 85 6.28 -3.91 4.26
N ILE A 86 6.20 -3.38 3.03
CA ILE A 86 5.11 -3.68 2.09
C ILE A 86 5.09 -5.17 1.78
N ARG A 87 6.24 -5.77 1.44
CA ARG A 87 6.35 -7.20 1.15
C ARG A 87 5.83 -8.06 2.31
N LYS A 88 6.26 -7.79 3.55
CA LYS A 88 5.79 -8.54 4.73
C LYS A 88 4.28 -8.44 4.93
N ALA A 89 3.70 -7.26 4.71
CA ALA A 89 2.25 -7.10 4.78
C ALA A 89 1.54 -7.88 3.67
N LEU A 90 2.05 -7.85 2.44
CA LEU A 90 1.49 -8.63 1.33
C LEU A 90 1.60 -10.14 1.58
N GLU A 91 2.67 -10.62 2.20
CA GLU A 91 2.79 -12.03 2.62
C GLU A 91 1.73 -12.44 3.66
N GLN A 92 1.34 -11.53 4.56
CA GLN A 92 0.25 -11.77 5.51
C GLN A 92 -1.11 -11.79 4.81
N VAL A 93 -1.35 -10.84 3.90
CA VAL A 93 -2.57 -10.79 3.08
C VAL A 93 -2.70 -12.05 2.21
N ALA A 94 -1.60 -12.53 1.64
CA ALA A 94 -1.56 -13.77 0.85
C ALA A 94 -1.89 -15.03 1.69
N ARG A 95 -1.70 -14.97 3.02
CA ARG A 95 -2.13 -16.04 3.95
C ARG A 95 -3.59 -15.89 4.40
N GLY A 96 -4.33 -14.92 3.86
CA GLY A 96 -5.73 -14.65 4.20
C GLY A 96 -5.92 -13.68 5.36
N ASP A 97 -4.85 -13.14 5.95
CA ASP A 97 -4.95 -12.12 6.99
C ASP A 97 -5.08 -10.73 6.36
N CYS A 98 -6.32 -10.28 6.17
CA CYS A 98 -6.63 -8.94 5.69
C CYS A 98 -6.80 -7.90 6.83
N ALA A 99 -6.48 -8.24 8.08
CA ALA A 99 -6.52 -7.29 9.20
C ALA A 99 -5.22 -6.46 9.33
N VAL A 100 -4.27 -6.66 8.43
CA VAL A 100 -2.95 -6.03 8.45
C VAL A 100 -3.05 -4.52 8.27
N THR A 101 -2.44 -3.77 9.18
CA THR A 101 -2.37 -2.31 9.11
C THR A 101 -1.00 -1.88 8.59
N LEU A 102 -0.94 -1.56 7.29
CA LEU A 102 0.28 -1.08 6.67
C LEU A 102 0.41 0.44 6.86
N ARG A 103 1.44 0.88 7.60
CA ARG A 103 1.77 2.30 7.80
C ARG A 103 3.21 2.58 7.40
N LEU A 104 3.38 3.58 6.54
CA LEU A 104 4.69 4.14 6.19
C LEU A 104 4.96 5.42 6.99
N ARG A 105 6.23 5.81 7.08
CA ARG A 105 6.64 7.04 7.76
C ARG A 105 6.24 8.27 6.94
N ASP A 106 6.11 9.42 7.59
CA ASP A 106 5.81 10.67 6.88
C ASP A 106 6.88 11.07 5.86
N SER A 107 8.14 10.69 6.12
CA SER A 107 9.30 10.92 5.25
C SER A 107 9.42 9.95 4.06
N ASP A 108 8.63 8.87 4.05
CA ASP A 108 8.67 7.86 2.99
C ASP A 108 8.07 8.42 1.68
N ASP A 109 8.44 7.83 0.56
CA ASP A 109 8.06 8.32 -0.77
C ASP A 109 6.53 8.35 -0.94
N PRO A 110 5.94 9.43 -1.48
CA PRO A 110 4.50 9.50 -1.69
C PRO A 110 3.95 8.42 -2.65
N MET A 111 4.70 7.95 -3.65
CA MET A 111 4.26 6.81 -4.47
C MET A 111 4.08 5.55 -3.63
N LEU A 112 4.99 5.28 -2.70
CA LEU A 112 4.87 4.14 -1.79
C LEU A 112 3.64 4.29 -0.89
N LYS A 113 3.31 5.52 -0.47
CA LYS A 113 2.09 5.79 0.33
C LYS A 113 0.81 5.54 -0.47
N ASP A 114 0.78 5.89 -1.74
CA ASP A 114 -0.38 5.60 -2.59
C ASP A 114 -0.54 4.09 -2.81
N LEU A 115 0.57 3.36 -3.02
CA LEU A 115 0.54 1.89 -3.04
C LEU A 115 -0.04 1.31 -1.74
N VAL A 116 0.39 1.82 -0.58
CA VAL A 116 -0.14 1.39 0.73
C VAL A 116 -1.63 1.67 0.87
N ARG A 117 -2.12 2.81 0.37
CA ARG A 117 -3.56 3.12 0.36
C ARG A 117 -4.34 2.14 -0.50
N THR A 118 -3.83 1.82 -1.70
CA THR A 118 -4.46 0.85 -2.59
C THR A 118 -4.49 -0.54 -1.96
N ILE A 119 -3.40 -1.00 -1.33
CA ILE A 119 -3.37 -2.26 -0.58
C ILE A 119 -4.36 -2.23 0.58
N GLY A 120 -4.45 -1.11 1.30
CA GLY A 120 -5.43 -0.94 2.39
C GLY A 120 -6.87 -1.08 1.90
N SER A 121 -7.21 -0.42 0.79
CA SER A 121 -8.52 -0.55 0.13
C SER A 121 -8.80 -1.99 -0.31
N LEU A 122 -7.80 -2.70 -0.85
CA LEU A 122 -7.93 -4.11 -1.22
C LEU A 122 -8.24 -4.99 0.01
N CYS A 123 -7.53 -4.79 1.11
CA CYS A 123 -7.76 -5.53 2.36
C CYS A 123 -9.14 -5.23 2.96
N GLU A 124 -9.63 -3.99 2.83
CA GLU A 124 -10.97 -3.61 3.25
C GLU A 124 -12.05 -4.27 2.39
N HIS A 125 -11.94 -4.21 1.07
CA HIS A 125 -12.85 -4.90 0.16
C HIS A 125 -12.87 -6.42 0.39
N SER A 126 -11.70 -7.04 0.56
CA SER A 126 -11.63 -8.48 0.85
C SER A 126 -12.33 -8.84 2.17
N ARG A 127 -12.12 -8.05 3.24
CA ARG A 127 -12.83 -8.26 4.52
C ARG A 127 -14.34 -8.10 4.37
N HIS A 128 -14.80 -7.11 3.62
CA HIS A 128 -16.21 -6.94 3.33
C HIS A 128 -16.79 -8.12 2.57
N ALA A 129 -16.12 -8.59 1.52
CA ALA A 129 -16.55 -9.77 0.76
C ALA A 129 -16.64 -11.02 1.65
N HIS A 130 -15.62 -11.29 2.47
CA HIS A 130 -15.63 -12.42 3.40
C HIS A 130 -16.76 -12.33 4.44
N ARG A 131 -17.05 -11.13 4.97
CA ARG A 131 -18.19 -10.93 5.88
C ARG A 131 -19.52 -11.17 5.19
N SER A 132 -19.72 -10.61 3.99
CA SER A 132 -20.94 -10.79 3.21
C SER A 132 -21.23 -12.26 2.91
N VAL A 133 -20.20 -13.02 2.52
CA VAL A 133 -20.34 -14.46 2.29
C VAL A 133 -20.67 -15.20 3.58
N ARG A 134 -20.00 -14.87 4.69
CA ARG A 134 -20.27 -15.49 5.99
C ARG A 134 -21.71 -15.21 6.47
N GLU A 135 -22.18 -13.98 6.32
CA GLU A 135 -23.54 -13.57 6.69
C GLU A 135 -24.58 -14.26 5.80
N ALA A 136 -24.36 -14.33 4.49
CA ALA A 136 -25.25 -15.04 3.56
C ALA A 136 -25.32 -16.54 3.88
N ALA A 137 -24.17 -17.18 4.12
CA ALA A 137 -24.10 -18.59 4.49
C ALA A 137 -24.79 -18.86 5.83
N HIS A 138 -24.54 -18.03 6.85
CA HIS A 138 -25.19 -18.18 8.15
C HIS A 138 -26.71 -17.99 8.07
N GLY A 139 -27.18 -17.02 7.28
CA GLY A 139 -28.60 -16.83 7.01
C GLY A 139 -29.23 -18.05 6.33
N LEU A 140 -28.55 -18.63 5.33
CA LEU A 140 -29.02 -19.85 4.66
C LEU A 140 -29.13 -21.04 5.62
N PHE A 141 -28.11 -21.28 6.45
CA PHE A 141 -28.14 -22.37 7.42
C PHE A 141 -29.25 -22.19 8.47
N THR A 142 -29.52 -20.95 8.87
CA THR A 142 -30.59 -20.64 9.82
C THR A 142 -31.97 -20.93 9.21
N ASP A 143 -32.18 -20.53 7.95
CA ASP A 143 -33.43 -20.79 7.23
C ASP A 143 -33.64 -22.29 6.96
N LEU A 144 -32.57 -23.02 6.63
CA LEU A 144 -32.63 -24.48 6.46
C LEU A 144 -33.00 -25.19 7.77
N ALA A 145 -32.41 -24.79 8.90
CA ALA A 145 -32.77 -25.35 10.20
C ALA A 145 -34.24 -25.06 10.57
N ALA A 146 -34.73 -23.85 10.26
CA ALA A 146 -36.13 -23.49 10.48
C ALA A 146 -37.10 -24.29 9.59
N LEU A 147 -36.68 -24.58 8.34
CA LEU A 147 -37.43 -25.43 7.42
C LEU A 147 -37.47 -26.88 7.93
N GLU A 148 -36.34 -27.46 8.33
CA GLU A 148 -36.28 -28.81 8.92
C GLU A 148 -37.18 -28.93 10.15
N GLU A 149 -37.16 -27.94 11.04
CA GLU A 149 -38.01 -27.91 12.23
C GLU A 149 -39.51 -27.82 11.85
N SER A 150 -39.85 -27.06 10.82
CA SER A 150 -41.23 -26.93 10.34
C SER A 150 -41.73 -28.21 9.67
N ILE A 151 -40.87 -28.93 8.95
CA ILE A 151 -41.16 -30.28 8.42
C ILE A 151 -41.38 -31.27 9.56
N ALA A 152 -40.50 -31.25 10.58
CA ALA A 152 -40.59 -32.14 11.73
C ALA A 152 -41.86 -31.91 12.58
N LYS A 153 -42.35 -30.67 12.65
CA LYS A 153 -43.61 -30.31 13.33
C LYS A 153 -44.87 -30.58 12.49
N GLY A 154 -44.73 -31.07 11.25
CA GLY A 154 -45.86 -31.40 10.38
C GLY A 154 -46.64 -30.17 9.90
N VAL A 155 -45.98 -29.01 9.76
CA VAL A 155 -46.62 -27.77 9.32
C VAL A 155 -47.07 -27.89 7.85
N GLN A 156 -48.24 -27.37 7.51
CA GLN A 156 -48.88 -27.53 6.18
C GLN A 156 -48.12 -26.86 5.03
N GLY A 157 -48.36 -27.38 3.82
CA GLY A 157 -47.65 -27.07 2.57
C GLY A 157 -47.52 -25.59 2.21
N ASP A 158 -48.53 -24.76 2.47
CA ASP A 158 -48.51 -23.33 2.10
C ASP A 158 -47.47 -22.52 2.90
N SER A 159 -47.12 -22.97 4.10
CA SER A 159 -46.05 -22.38 4.92
C SER A 159 -44.65 -22.91 4.55
N LEU A 160 -44.57 -24.18 4.14
CA LEU A 160 -43.36 -24.81 3.64
C LEU A 160 -42.93 -24.22 2.31
N GLU A 161 -43.88 -23.90 1.43
CA GLU A 161 -43.60 -23.28 0.13
C GLU A 161 -42.99 -21.88 0.30
N LYS A 162 -43.50 -21.09 1.26
CA LYS A 162 -42.92 -19.78 1.62
C LYS A 162 -41.51 -19.90 2.20
N GLN A 163 -41.27 -20.88 3.07
CA GLN A 163 -39.94 -21.12 3.63
C GLN A 163 -38.95 -21.64 2.57
N LEU A 164 -39.40 -22.51 1.66
CA LEU A 164 -38.59 -22.99 0.53
C LEU A 164 -38.22 -21.85 -0.42
N ALA A 165 -39.16 -20.94 -0.71
CA ALA A 165 -38.89 -19.75 -1.50
C ALA A 165 -37.85 -18.83 -0.84
N ALA A 166 -37.91 -18.67 0.49
CA ALA A 166 -36.91 -17.89 1.25
C ALA A 166 -35.51 -18.53 1.18
N VAL A 167 -35.42 -19.85 1.29
CA VAL A 167 -34.16 -20.60 1.12
C VAL A 167 -33.59 -20.42 -0.29
N HIS A 168 -34.40 -20.55 -1.34
CA HIS A 168 -33.95 -20.32 -2.72
C HIS A 168 -33.48 -18.88 -2.95
N GLN A 169 -34.18 -17.89 -2.38
CA GLN A 169 -33.76 -16.49 -2.47
C GLN A 169 -32.40 -16.26 -1.79
N ARG A 170 -32.16 -16.89 -0.63
CA ARG A 170 -30.88 -16.80 0.08
C ARG A 170 -29.75 -17.59 -0.59
N GLN A 171 -30.07 -18.71 -1.23
CA GLN A 171 -29.14 -19.44 -2.09
C GLN A 171 -28.65 -18.55 -3.24
N ALA A 172 -29.57 -17.86 -3.94
CA ALA A 172 -29.20 -16.92 -5.01
C ALA A 172 -28.36 -15.74 -4.48
N ALA A 173 -28.66 -15.24 -3.27
CA ALA A 173 -27.86 -14.20 -2.63
C ALA A 173 -26.43 -14.67 -2.28
N LEU A 174 -26.29 -15.91 -1.79
CA LEU A 174 -24.98 -16.52 -1.51
C LEU A 174 -24.20 -16.73 -2.81
N GLU A 175 -24.83 -17.23 -3.86
CA GLU A 175 -24.20 -17.43 -5.17
C GLU A 175 -23.68 -16.11 -5.74
N LYS A 176 -24.47 -15.04 -5.64
CA LYS A 176 -24.05 -13.69 -6.03
C LYS A 176 -22.87 -13.17 -5.19
N ALA A 177 -22.86 -13.44 -3.88
CA ALA A 177 -21.77 -13.07 -2.99
C ALA A 177 -20.48 -13.87 -3.24
N ILE A 178 -20.59 -15.11 -3.73
CA ILE A 178 -19.44 -15.92 -4.15
C ILE A 178 -18.92 -15.43 -5.50
N GLN A 179 -19.79 -15.07 -6.44
CA GLN A 179 -19.36 -14.50 -7.73
C GLN A 179 -18.59 -13.18 -7.56
N SER A 180 -18.94 -12.35 -6.58
CA SER A 180 -18.21 -11.10 -6.29
C SER A 180 -16.84 -11.30 -5.63
N LEU A 181 -16.47 -12.53 -5.24
CA LEU A 181 -15.10 -12.87 -4.82
C LEU A 181 -14.17 -13.20 -6.01
N GLY A 182 -14.73 -13.54 -7.18
CA GLY A 182 -13.98 -14.03 -8.34
C GLY A 182 -13.65 -12.98 -9.42
N THR A 183 -14.16 -11.75 -9.27
CA THR A 183 -13.89 -10.60 -10.15
C THR A 183 -12.99 -9.59 -9.47
#